data_AF-A0AA46YGG7-F1
#
_entry.id   AF-A0AA46YGG7-F1
#
_cell.length_a   1.000
_cell.length_b   1.000
_cell.length_c   1.000
_cell.angle_alpha   90.00
_cell.angle_beta   90.00
_cell.angle_gamma   90.00
#
_symmetry.space_group_name_H-M   'P 1'
#
loop_
_entity.id
_entity.type
_entity.pdbx_description
1 polymer ?
#
loop_
_entity_poly.entity_id
_entity_poly.type
_entity_poly.pdbx_seq_one_letter_code
_entity_poly.pdbx_strand_id
1 'polypeptide(L)'
;MVSLIFTVLILPHFAMAQVAADSASAGVTYGNSAAGAYGASQDMQTANQTIQSITVNQKQSDATLSPIATANDVVTKMLDKLPDGETKNGLKEYVSILGAKEYGNAGAGGSNKGLVAYFNNRFSDQKNSCVRTAAISFYDEMAKTLEYEKKTKVIRPGISEVSGEGQFKNLAPGWVWKLALKHAKGDPNSAMFLIGICGNDDTGHGQLSYQDSSQEALDQLRLRKQDYLTTKRDLEKRIQELSKNADVNQQEIYDTQKIAAEYGAAIHKLETENSITKNLSCPPQNSGFYAPQSLSKDADIPQSLKNEILETQKTVDGAKRTAGKYYHVYGSAFMACQLIQNGIGPTSASFIQQQAARVYRGVRMCESVRLLSASDDVEKTFKKYKVHSKPDLAMKVIEAIKSKKLDCEHIYNNKTGTYAEIPPECKIIYEAGYSPSMFTEVDGVGAEQIQKKLIGMGRNSDAASLYKSWYLGGGSIQGKKIPCSDIRMFGPNNLMKPDANFFDKLSKPDGWSDERYRAASQKLATWDNDFKWTIAQHKAGAEFAGKNCKKRAPGEKPLKGICPEGPPDGEAQVDLYSKRNGSAPSPIKSTEGTR
;
A
#
# COMPACT_ATOMS: atom_id res chain seq x y z
N MET A 1 21.18 8.27 20.46
CA MET A 1 20.23 7.23 19.99
C MET A 1 19.21 7.79 18.98
N VAL A 2 19.54 8.87 18.27
CA VAL A 2 18.70 9.54 17.25
C VAL A 2 19.58 9.71 16.01
N SER A 3 19.46 8.84 15.01
CA SER A 3 20.04 8.96 13.65
C SER A 3 19.62 7.78 12.77
N LEU A 4 18.31 7.50 12.72
CA LEU A 4 17.75 6.22 12.21
C LEU A 4 16.91 6.37 10.92
N ILE A 5 16.98 7.52 10.25
CA ILE A 5 16.05 7.86 9.16
C ILE A 5 16.83 8.58 8.06
N PHE A 6 17.46 7.86 7.13
CA PHE A 6 18.13 8.56 6.02
C PHE A 6 18.04 7.91 4.64
N THR A 7 17.30 6.81 4.45
CA THR A 7 17.57 6.03 3.23
C THR A 7 16.39 5.33 2.58
N VAL A 8 15.21 5.30 3.19
CA VAL A 8 14.08 4.52 2.66
C VAL A 8 13.20 5.31 1.67
N LEU A 9 13.45 6.61 1.53
CA LEU A 9 12.61 7.49 0.71
C LEU A 9 13.41 8.30 -0.32
N ILE A 10 14.75 8.25 -0.36
CA ILE A 10 15.53 9.07 -1.32
C ILE A 10 15.60 8.42 -2.71
N LEU A 11 15.40 7.11 -2.90
CA LEU A 11 15.65 6.49 -4.22
C LEU A 11 14.60 6.74 -5.32
N PRO A 12 13.28 6.85 -5.04
CA PRO A 12 12.33 7.38 -6.03
C PRO A 12 12.66 8.85 -6.31
N HIS A 13 13.23 9.55 -5.32
CA HIS A 13 13.65 10.94 -5.41
C HIS A 13 15.01 11.13 -6.11
N PHE A 14 15.89 10.12 -6.13
CA PHE A 14 17.11 10.06 -6.92
C PHE A 14 16.78 9.79 -8.39
N ALA A 15 15.78 8.96 -8.68
CA ALA A 15 15.25 8.84 -10.03
C ALA A 15 14.68 10.17 -10.52
N MET A 16 14.01 10.92 -9.64
CA MET A 16 13.50 12.25 -9.91
C MET A 16 14.62 13.32 -9.99
N ALA A 17 15.72 13.16 -9.24
CA ALA A 17 16.92 14.00 -9.33
C ALA A 17 17.75 13.72 -10.59
N GLN A 18 17.84 12.46 -11.04
CA GLN A 18 18.46 12.07 -12.30
C GLN A 18 17.70 12.69 -13.48
N VAL A 19 16.36 12.61 -13.48
CA VAL A 19 15.51 13.27 -14.48
C VAL A 19 15.66 14.80 -14.46
N ALA A 20 15.88 15.40 -13.28
CA ALA A 20 16.13 16.84 -13.15
C ALA A 20 17.55 17.26 -13.57
N ALA A 21 18.55 16.38 -13.44
CA ALA A 21 19.90 16.60 -13.97
C ALA A 21 19.91 16.48 -15.51
N ASP A 22 19.17 15.51 -16.06
CA ASP A 22 19.03 15.31 -17.50
C ASP A 22 18.26 16.48 -18.18
N SER A 23 17.31 17.13 -17.49
CA SER A 23 16.60 18.31 -18.03
C SER A 23 17.39 19.61 -17.91
N ALA A 24 18.29 19.74 -16.94
CA ALA A 24 19.23 20.87 -16.84
C ALA A 24 20.32 20.83 -17.93
N SER A 25 20.72 19.64 -18.39
CA SER A 25 21.73 19.46 -19.45
C SER A 25 21.17 19.64 -20.87
N ALA A 26 19.86 19.55 -21.07
CA ALA A 26 19.20 19.80 -22.36
C ALA A 26 19.26 21.27 -22.84
N GLY A 27 19.78 22.18 -22.00
CA GLY A 27 20.15 23.55 -22.39
C GLY A 27 21.51 23.66 -23.10
N VAL A 28 22.25 22.56 -23.28
CA VAL A 28 23.54 22.54 -23.97
C VAL A 28 23.51 21.48 -25.09
N THR A 29 23.74 21.96 -26.30
CA THR A 29 23.65 21.30 -27.61
C THR A 29 24.15 19.85 -27.72
N TYR A 30 23.42 19.08 -28.53
CA TYR A 30 23.69 17.70 -28.98
C TYR A 30 25.14 17.45 -29.46
N GLY A 31 25.72 16.33 -29.01
CA GLY A 31 26.93 15.73 -29.58
C GLY A 31 27.09 14.27 -29.15
N ASN A 32 27.09 13.36 -30.12
CA ASN A 32 27.19 11.90 -29.93
C ASN A 32 28.51 11.46 -29.26
N SER A 33 28.45 10.27 -28.67
CA SER A 33 29.54 9.34 -28.30
C SER A 33 30.15 9.45 -26.90
N ALA A 34 30.17 8.29 -26.21
CA ALA A 34 31.01 7.87 -25.07
C ALA A 34 31.15 8.73 -23.79
N ALA A 35 30.72 9.99 -23.78
CA ALA A 35 30.80 10.89 -22.62
C ALA A 35 29.68 10.71 -21.59
N GLY A 36 28.60 9.98 -21.94
CA GLY A 36 27.42 9.78 -21.09
C GLY A 36 27.67 8.99 -19.79
N ALA A 37 28.76 8.22 -19.69
CA ALA A 37 29.12 7.51 -18.47
C ALA A 37 29.93 8.36 -17.48
N TYR A 38 30.66 9.38 -17.96
CA TYR A 38 31.48 10.26 -17.11
C TYR A 38 30.64 11.42 -16.53
N GLY A 39 29.72 12.00 -17.30
CA GLY A 39 28.81 13.06 -16.83
C GLY A 39 27.86 12.59 -15.73
N ALA A 40 27.27 11.39 -15.87
CA ALA A 40 26.45 10.76 -14.83
C ALA A 40 27.21 10.55 -13.49
N SER A 41 28.54 10.46 -13.52
CA SER A 41 29.35 10.29 -12.31
C SER A 41 29.57 11.61 -11.54
N GLN A 42 29.73 12.74 -12.25
CA GLN A 42 29.86 14.07 -11.64
C GLN A 42 28.51 14.61 -11.12
N ASP A 43 27.42 14.33 -11.81
CA ASP A 43 26.07 14.73 -11.40
C ASP A 43 25.60 13.94 -10.17
N MET A 44 25.91 12.64 -10.12
CA MET A 44 25.69 11.81 -8.94
C MET A 44 26.56 12.26 -7.75
N GLN A 45 27.81 12.70 -7.99
CA GLN A 45 28.67 13.29 -6.95
C GLN A 45 28.13 14.63 -6.41
N THR A 46 27.58 15.49 -7.28
CA THR A 46 26.99 16.78 -6.90
C THR A 46 25.69 16.60 -6.11
N ALA A 47 24.86 15.63 -6.50
CA ALA A 47 23.69 15.22 -5.72
C ALA A 47 24.10 14.66 -4.34
N ASN A 48 25.18 13.85 -4.30
CA ASN A 48 25.70 13.29 -3.04
C ASN A 48 26.29 14.35 -2.11
N GLN A 49 27.01 15.35 -2.66
CA GLN A 49 27.52 16.50 -1.91
C GLN A 49 26.38 17.39 -1.40
N THR A 50 25.33 17.58 -2.20
CA THR A 50 24.13 18.32 -1.79
C THR A 50 23.41 17.57 -0.66
N ILE A 51 23.27 16.25 -0.75
CA ILE A 51 22.71 15.39 0.31
C ILE A 51 23.54 15.51 1.58
N GLN A 52 24.86 15.40 1.48
CA GLN A 52 25.76 15.53 2.62
C GLN A 52 25.63 16.91 3.30
N SER A 53 25.53 18.00 2.54
CA SER A 53 25.33 19.35 3.09
C SER A 53 24.00 19.52 3.83
N ILE A 54 22.93 18.88 3.35
CA ILE A 54 21.60 18.91 3.98
C ILE A 54 21.57 18.03 5.24
N THR A 55 22.24 16.87 5.21
CA THR A 55 22.34 15.95 6.36
C THR A 55 23.15 16.54 7.51
N VAL A 56 24.20 17.31 7.22
CA VAL A 56 25.10 17.89 8.25
C VAL A 56 24.45 19.05 9.01
N ASN A 57 23.50 19.78 8.40
CA ASN A 57 22.82 20.92 9.02
C ASN A 57 21.56 20.55 9.85
N GLN A 58 21.10 19.29 9.82
CA GLN A 58 20.01 18.80 10.68
C GLN A 58 20.51 18.30 12.04
N LYS A 59 21.23 19.15 12.79
CA LYS A 59 21.51 18.88 14.21
C LYS A 59 20.20 18.95 15.02
N GLN A 60 19.69 17.78 15.39
CA GLN A 60 19.26 17.46 16.75
C GLN A 60 18.06 18.22 17.38
N SER A 61 17.13 18.83 16.63
CA SER A 61 16.00 19.56 17.25
C SER A 61 14.64 18.88 17.31
N ASP A 62 14.26 17.90 16.49
CA ASP A 62 12.86 17.41 16.48
C ASP A 62 12.73 15.88 16.56
N ALA A 63 12.78 15.35 17.78
CA ALA A 63 12.68 13.93 18.09
C ALA A 63 11.24 13.35 18.04
N THR A 64 10.27 14.08 17.49
CA THR A 64 8.83 13.73 17.51
C THR A 64 8.22 13.45 16.13
N LEU A 65 8.97 13.60 15.03
CA LEU A 65 8.46 13.38 13.68
C LEU A 65 8.75 11.96 13.14
N SER A 66 7.78 11.37 12.46
CA SER A 66 7.90 10.06 11.82
C SER A 66 9.06 9.99 10.80
N PRO A 67 9.70 8.80 10.63
CA PRO A 67 10.64 8.53 9.55
C PRO A 67 10.17 8.95 8.15
N ILE A 68 8.87 8.85 7.90
CA ILE A 68 8.27 9.17 6.60
C ILE A 68 8.10 10.69 6.45
N ALA A 69 7.78 11.41 7.54
CA ALA A 69 7.72 12.86 7.56
C ALA A 69 9.11 13.49 7.31
N THR A 70 10.15 12.96 7.96
CA THR A 70 11.52 13.46 7.81
C THR A 70 12.04 13.33 6.37
N ALA A 71 11.79 12.20 5.71
CA ALA A 71 12.27 12.05 4.36
C ALA A 71 11.43 12.82 3.34
N ASN A 72 10.14 13.04 3.60
CA ASN A 72 9.33 13.98 2.83
C ASN A 72 9.90 15.41 2.90
N ASP A 73 10.44 15.82 4.05
CA ASP A 73 11.08 17.13 4.20
C ASP A 73 12.37 17.23 3.37
N VAL A 74 13.21 16.20 3.39
CA VAL A 74 14.44 16.16 2.57
C VAL A 74 14.11 16.26 1.09
N VAL A 75 13.11 15.51 0.66
CA VAL A 75 12.57 15.52 -0.70
C VAL A 75 12.07 16.89 -1.09
N THR A 76 11.24 17.50 -0.24
CA THR A 76 10.64 18.80 -0.52
C THR A 76 11.75 19.84 -0.67
N LYS A 77 12.75 19.82 0.21
CA LYS A 77 13.95 20.67 0.12
C LYS A 77 14.77 20.43 -1.15
N MET A 78 14.85 19.19 -1.64
CA MET A 78 15.50 18.89 -2.92
C MET A 78 14.71 19.44 -4.10
N LEU A 79 13.39 19.25 -4.10
CA LEU A 79 12.50 19.78 -5.14
C LEU A 79 12.54 21.30 -5.18
N ASP A 80 12.67 21.97 -4.03
CA ASP A 80 12.77 23.42 -3.95
C ASP A 80 14.06 23.97 -4.60
N LYS A 81 15.13 23.17 -4.65
CA LYS A 81 16.39 23.51 -5.34
C LYS A 81 16.32 23.32 -6.85
N LEU A 82 15.30 22.66 -7.38
CA LEU A 82 15.14 22.54 -8.82
C LEU A 82 14.76 23.90 -9.42
N PRO A 83 15.22 24.20 -10.65
CA PRO A 83 14.74 25.35 -11.41
C PRO A 83 13.21 25.30 -11.52
N ASP A 84 12.57 26.47 -11.47
CA ASP A 84 11.14 26.56 -11.69
C ASP A 84 10.82 26.11 -13.12
N GLY A 85 9.85 25.21 -13.25
CA GLY A 85 9.52 24.58 -14.51
C GLY A 85 8.68 23.32 -14.35
N GLU A 86 8.39 22.69 -15.48
CA GLU A 86 7.49 21.53 -15.58
C GLU A 86 7.98 20.32 -14.79
N THR A 87 9.30 20.08 -14.78
CA THR A 87 9.90 19.04 -13.95
C THR A 87 9.61 19.27 -12.47
N LYS A 88 9.93 20.46 -11.93
CA LYS A 88 9.67 20.78 -10.52
C LYS A 88 8.19 20.66 -10.17
N ASN A 89 7.31 21.19 -11.01
CA ASN A 89 5.86 21.18 -10.80
C ASN A 89 5.29 19.75 -10.81
N GLY A 90 5.66 18.93 -11.79
CA GLY A 90 5.22 17.54 -11.88
C GLY A 90 5.69 16.70 -10.70
N LEU A 91 6.92 16.91 -10.24
CA LEU A 91 7.47 16.21 -9.08
C LEU A 91 6.83 16.66 -7.76
N LYS A 92 6.53 17.95 -7.60
CA LYS A 92 5.79 18.47 -6.43
C LYS A 92 4.38 17.89 -6.36
N GLU A 93 3.67 17.85 -7.49
CA GLU A 93 2.35 17.21 -7.56
C GLU A 93 2.44 15.73 -7.18
N TYR A 94 3.43 15.01 -7.73
CA TYR A 94 3.66 13.60 -7.42
C TYR A 94 3.81 13.34 -5.92
N VAL A 95 4.65 14.14 -5.25
CA VAL A 95 4.89 14.03 -3.80
C VAL A 95 3.63 14.40 -3.00
N SER A 96 2.88 15.40 -3.44
CA SER A 96 1.59 15.78 -2.85
C SER A 96 0.59 14.62 -2.89
N ILE A 97 0.47 13.94 -4.03
CA ILE A 97 -0.42 12.78 -4.20
C ILE A 97 0.02 11.59 -3.33
N LEU A 98 1.33 11.35 -3.25
CA LEU A 98 1.87 10.32 -2.36
C LEU A 98 1.58 10.61 -0.89
N GLY A 99 1.35 11.87 -0.50
CA GLY A 99 0.77 12.22 0.80
C GLY A 99 1.53 11.65 1.99
N ALA A 100 2.85 11.86 2.07
CA ALA A 100 3.71 11.24 3.10
C ALA A 100 3.21 11.41 4.55
N LYS A 101 2.51 12.52 4.86
CA LYS A 101 1.89 12.77 6.17
C LYS A 101 0.87 11.71 6.58
N GLU A 102 0.17 11.10 5.63
CA GLU A 102 -0.85 10.07 5.86
C GLU A 102 -0.25 8.75 6.38
N TYR A 103 1.07 8.64 6.31
CA TYR A 103 1.80 7.44 6.70
C TYR A 103 2.39 7.49 8.10
N GLY A 104 2.24 8.59 8.85
CA GLY A 104 2.58 8.75 10.28
C GLY A 104 3.39 7.60 10.90
N ASN A 105 2.72 6.66 11.58
CA ASN A 105 3.34 5.48 12.21
C ASN A 105 3.15 4.16 11.42
N ALA A 106 2.68 4.22 10.17
CA ALA A 106 2.44 3.03 9.37
C ALA A 106 3.76 2.43 8.85
N GLY A 107 3.83 1.10 8.78
CA GLY A 107 4.92 0.41 8.08
C GLY A 107 4.98 0.87 6.63
N ALA A 108 6.17 1.32 6.19
CA ALA A 108 6.39 1.75 4.81
C ALA A 108 6.13 0.57 3.85
N GLY A 109 5.28 0.79 2.82
CA GLY A 109 4.93 -0.21 1.81
C GLY A 109 3.69 -1.07 2.10
N GLY A 110 3.05 -0.91 3.26
CA GLY A 110 1.87 -1.70 3.64
C GLY A 110 0.50 -1.10 3.28
N SER A 111 0.42 0.13 2.76
CA SER A 111 -0.86 0.78 2.46
C SER A 111 -0.76 1.87 1.38
N ASN A 112 -1.87 2.19 0.73
CA ASN A 112 -2.02 3.28 -0.24
C ASN A 112 -2.63 4.55 0.38
N LYS A 113 -2.40 4.79 1.67
CA LYS A 113 -3.06 5.86 2.45
C LYS A 113 -2.99 7.26 1.82
N GLY A 114 -1.86 7.62 1.20
CA GLY A 114 -1.71 8.92 0.53
C GLY A 114 -2.64 9.07 -0.67
N LEU A 115 -2.65 8.07 -1.57
CA LEU A 115 -3.56 8.04 -2.71
C LEU A 115 -5.03 8.01 -2.26
N VAL A 116 -5.33 7.22 -1.23
CA VAL A 116 -6.67 7.15 -0.65
C VAL A 116 -7.11 8.52 -0.12
N ALA A 117 -6.26 9.22 0.64
CA ALA A 117 -6.56 10.55 1.13
C ALA A 117 -6.74 11.55 -0.03
N TYR A 118 -5.88 11.46 -1.06
CA TYR A 118 -5.97 12.29 -2.26
C TYR A 118 -7.33 12.13 -2.98
N PHE A 119 -7.78 10.88 -3.17
CA PHE A 119 -9.08 10.61 -3.79
C PHE A 119 -10.25 10.97 -2.88
N ASN A 120 -10.20 10.64 -1.59
CA ASN A 120 -11.22 11.02 -0.60
C ASN A 120 -11.44 12.53 -0.59
N ASN A 121 -10.36 13.33 -0.55
CA ASN A 121 -10.49 14.78 -0.54
C ASN A 121 -11.18 15.32 -1.81
N ARG A 122 -10.89 14.73 -2.98
CA ARG A 122 -11.54 15.12 -4.24
C ARG A 122 -12.96 14.58 -4.40
N PHE A 123 -13.30 13.49 -3.73
CA PHE A 123 -14.59 12.84 -3.85
C PHE A 123 -15.61 13.38 -2.82
N SER A 124 -15.17 13.56 -1.57
CA SER A 124 -16.03 13.94 -0.44
C SER A 124 -16.32 15.43 -0.36
N ASP A 125 -15.46 16.30 -0.91
CA ASP A 125 -15.69 17.75 -0.91
C ASP A 125 -16.94 18.09 -1.74
N GLN A 126 -17.88 18.84 -1.13
CA GLN A 126 -19.09 19.30 -1.81
C GLN A 126 -18.78 20.18 -3.03
N LYS A 127 -17.68 20.93 -2.97
CA LYS A 127 -17.20 21.75 -4.09
C LYS A 127 -16.77 20.93 -5.31
N ASN A 128 -16.50 19.64 -5.11
CA ASN A 128 -16.10 18.69 -6.15
C ASN A 128 -17.25 17.74 -6.54
N SER A 129 -18.50 18.16 -6.38
CA SER A 129 -19.69 17.35 -6.69
C SER A 129 -19.68 16.79 -8.12
N CYS A 130 -19.16 17.54 -9.09
CA CYS A 130 -18.90 17.11 -10.47
C CYS A 130 -18.05 15.83 -10.55
N VAL A 131 -16.94 15.76 -9.79
CA VAL A 131 -16.04 14.61 -9.73
C VAL A 131 -16.77 13.42 -9.13
N ARG A 132 -17.49 13.65 -8.03
CA ARG A 132 -18.30 12.62 -7.36
C ARG A 132 -19.36 12.04 -8.29
N THR A 133 -20.14 12.88 -8.97
CA THR A 133 -21.19 12.44 -9.89
C THR A 133 -20.61 11.62 -11.04
N ALA A 134 -19.49 12.05 -11.62
CA ALA A 134 -18.82 11.29 -12.67
C ALA A 134 -18.29 9.94 -12.18
N ALA A 135 -17.70 9.90 -10.98
CA ALA A 135 -17.21 8.66 -10.37
C ALA A 135 -18.36 7.68 -10.07
N ILE A 136 -19.47 8.15 -9.48
CA ILE A 136 -20.65 7.32 -9.22
C ILE A 136 -21.18 6.73 -10.54
N SER A 137 -21.38 7.58 -11.56
CA SER A 137 -21.90 7.13 -12.85
C SER A 137 -20.99 6.10 -13.53
N PHE A 138 -19.68 6.33 -13.48
CA PHE A 138 -18.67 5.41 -14.01
C PHE A 138 -18.71 4.05 -13.32
N TYR A 139 -18.69 4.02 -11.98
CA TYR A 139 -18.65 2.77 -11.22
C TYR A 139 -19.99 2.04 -11.20
N ASP A 140 -21.12 2.74 -11.33
CA ASP A 140 -22.43 2.13 -11.52
C ASP A 140 -22.54 1.42 -12.87
N GLU A 141 -22.08 2.04 -13.96
CA GLU A 141 -22.04 1.38 -15.27
C GLU A 141 -21.03 0.23 -15.30
N MET A 142 -19.91 0.36 -14.58
CA MET A 142 -18.97 -0.72 -14.39
C MET A 142 -19.60 -1.91 -13.64
N ALA A 143 -20.34 -1.66 -12.56
CA ALA A 143 -21.02 -2.70 -11.80
C ALA A 143 -22.05 -3.47 -12.65
N LYS A 144 -22.73 -2.79 -13.57
CA LYS A 144 -23.64 -3.42 -14.57
C LYS A 144 -22.86 -4.26 -15.57
N THR A 145 -21.75 -3.75 -16.08
CA THR A 145 -20.87 -4.49 -17.02
C THR A 145 -20.35 -5.78 -16.39
N LEU A 146 -20.03 -5.74 -15.10
CA LEU A 146 -19.52 -6.88 -14.32
C LEU A 146 -20.62 -7.78 -13.73
N GLU A 147 -21.90 -7.50 -13.99
CA GLU A 147 -23.01 -8.27 -13.39
C GLU A 147 -23.00 -9.75 -13.82
N TYR A 148 -22.58 -10.03 -15.05
CA TYR A 148 -22.41 -11.40 -15.55
C TYR A 148 -21.42 -12.19 -14.68
N GLU A 149 -20.36 -11.56 -14.21
CA GLU A 149 -19.32 -12.19 -13.38
C GLU A 149 -19.85 -12.59 -12.01
N LYS A 150 -20.72 -11.77 -11.40
CA LYS A 150 -21.32 -12.04 -10.08
C LYS A 150 -22.06 -13.38 -10.05
N LYS A 151 -22.63 -13.80 -11.18
CA LYS A 151 -23.33 -15.08 -11.32
C LYS A 151 -22.39 -16.30 -11.38
N THR A 152 -21.11 -16.09 -11.66
CA THR A 152 -20.14 -17.17 -11.96
C THR A 152 -19.10 -17.44 -10.85
N LYS A 153 -19.19 -16.78 -9.69
CA LYS A 153 -18.17 -16.85 -8.60
C LYS A 153 -16.73 -16.76 -9.15
N VAL A 154 -16.41 -15.63 -9.78
CA VAL A 154 -15.07 -15.40 -10.35
C VAL A 154 -14.00 -15.42 -9.26
N ILE A 155 -12.88 -16.10 -9.53
CA ILE A 155 -11.68 -16.12 -8.70
C ILE A 155 -10.78 -14.96 -9.15
N ARG A 156 -10.08 -14.29 -8.21
CA ARG A 156 -9.13 -13.18 -8.50
C ARG A 156 -8.34 -13.42 -9.80
N PRO A 157 -8.37 -12.49 -10.78
CA PRO A 157 -7.73 -12.70 -12.07
C PRO A 157 -6.29 -13.19 -11.95
N GLY A 158 -5.97 -14.25 -12.70
CA GLY A 158 -4.65 -14.85 -12.76
C GLY A 158 -3.72 -14.10 -13.72
N ILE A 159 -2.41 -14.23 -13.55
CA ILE A 159 -1.41 -13.59 -14.43
C ILE A 159 -1.49 -14.07 -15.89
N SER A 160 -2.00 -15.29 -16.11
CA SER A 160 -2.15 -15.93 -17.42
C SER A 160 -3.50 -15.67 -18.09
N GLU A 161 -4.46 -15.06 -17.38
CA GLU A 161 -5.77 -14.76 -17.94
C GLU A 161 -5.73 -13.42 -18.68
N VAL A 162 -6.68 -13.16 -19.56
CA VAL A 162 -6.78 -11.90 -20.28
C VAL A 162 -8.24 -11.51 -20.48
N SER A 163 -8.49 -10.21 -20.56
CA SER A 163 -9.78 -9.67 -21.00
C SER A 163 -10.06 -10.17 -22.43
N GLY A 164 -11.25 -10.74 -22.65
CA GLY A 164 -11.70 -11.22 -23.96
C GLY A 164 -11.56 -12.73 -24.15
N GLU A 165 -10.99 -13.43 -23.17
CA GLU A 165 -10.80 -14.88 -23.21
C GLU A 165 -11.26 -15.56 -21.91
N GLY A 166 -11.48 -16.87 -21.99
CA GLY A 166 -11.80 -17.71 -20.83
C GLY A 166 -12.99 -17.18 -20.01
N GLN A 167 -12.76 -16.98 -18.71
CA GLN A 167 -13.78 -16.45 -17.79
C GLN A 167 -14.12 -14.97 -18.03
N PHE A 168 -13.29 -14.22 -18.76
CA PHE A 168 -13.49 -12.80 -19.09
C PHE A 168 -13.85 -12.57 -20.57
N LYS A 169 -14.38 -13.59 -21.26
CA LYS A 169 -14.74 -13.53 -22.70
C LYS A 169 -15.69 -12.38 -23.09
N ASN A 170 -16.49 -11.89 -22.13
CA ASN A 170 -17.44 -10.80 -22.35
C ASN A 170 -16.83 -9.40 -22.18
N LEU A 171 -15.57 -9.33 -21.75
CA LEU A 171 -14.86 -8.08 -21.49
C LEU A 171 -13.76 -7.90 -22.53
N ALA A 172 -14.00 -7.14 -23.58
CA ALA A 172 -12.97 -6.90 -24.60
C ALA A 172 -11.71 -6.23 -24.01
N PRO A 173 -10.50 -6.48 -24.55
CA PRO A 173 -9.32 -5.69 -24.19
C PRO A 173 -9.60 -4.18 -24.29
N GLY A 174 -9.18 -3.43 -23.28
CA GLY A 174 -9.40 -1.98 -23.20
C GLY A 174 -10.78 -1.52 -22.75
N TRP A 175 -11.67 -2.43 -22.31
CA TRP A 175 -13.03 -2.08 -21.92
C TRP A 175 -13.10 -1.05 -20.77
N VAL A 176 -12.19 -1.13 -19.78
CA VAL A 176 -12.16 -0.18 -18.65
C VAL A 176 -11.81 1.21 -19.14
N TRP A 177 -10.79 1.31 -20.01
CA TRP A 177 -10.38 2.58 -20.60
C TRP A 177 -11.48 3.20 -21.45
N LYS A 178 -12.13 2.40 -22.31
CA LYS A 178 -13.24 2.86 -23.15
C LYS A 178 -14.40 3.39 -22.31
N LEU A 179 -14.76 2.68 -21.23
CA LEU A 179 -15.81 3.11 -20.31
C LEU A 179 -15.42 4.41 -19.61
N ALA A 180 -14.18 4.53 -19.12
CA ALA A 180 -13.71 5.74 -18.46
C ALA A 180 -13.70 6.95 -19.40
N LEU A 181 -13.26 6.78 -20.65
CA LEU A 181 -13.30 7.84 -21.68
C LEU A 181 -14.72 8.32 -21.97
N LYS A 182 -15.70 7.42 -22.00
CA LYS A 182 -17.12 7.78 -22.15
C LYS A 182 -17.56 8.72 -21.03
N HIS A 183 -17.28 8.36 -19.77
CA HIS A 183 -17.64 9.16 -18.59
C HIS A 183 -16.82 10.45 -18.44
N ALA A 184 -15.63 10.48 -19.04
CA ALA A 184 -14.74 11.63 -19.07
C ALA A 184 -14.93 12.53 -20.31
N LYS A 185 -15.97 12.31 -21.12
CA LYS A 185 -16.26 13.08 -22.35
C LYS A 185 -15.06 13.14 -23.31
N GLY A 186 -14.34 12.02 -23.43
CA GLY A 186 -13.16 11.90 -24.28
C GLY A 186 -11.88 12.53 -23.72
N ASP A 187 -11.91 13.11 -22.52
CA ASP A 187 -10.69 13.64 -21.91
C ASP A 187 -9.87 12.52 -21.23
N PRO A 188 -8.67 12.20 -21.73
CA PRO A 188 -7.90 11.06 -21.24
C PRO A 188 -7.39 11.25 -19.80
N ASN A 189 -7.16 12.51 -19.42
CA ASN A 189 -6.69 12.88 -18.09
C ASN A 189 -7.75 12.64 -17.03
N SER A 190 -8.99 13.08 -17.29
CA SER A 190 -10.16 12.75 -16.48
C SER A 190 -10.48 11.26 -16.49
N ALA A 191 -10.36 10.56 -17.63
CA ALA A 191 -10.62 9.13 -17.71
C ALA A 191 -9.66 8.33 -16.81
N MET A 192 -8.37 8.66 -16.85
CA MET A 192 -7.39 8.02 -15.98
C MET A 192 -7.62 8.36 -14.50
N PHE A 193 -8.09 9.57 -14.19
CA PHE A 193 -8.49 9.92 -12.84
C PHE A 193 -9.64 9.03 -12.34
N LEU A 194 -10.69 8.85 -13.13
CA LEU A 194 -11.82 7.97 -12.79
C LEU A 194 -11.37 6.54 -12.51
N ILE A 195 -10.47 5.99 -13.35
CA ILE A 195 -9.90 4.66 -13.13
C ILE A 195 -9.08 4.62 -11.85
N GLY A 196 -8.29 5.67 -11.59
CA GLY A 196 -7.40 5.77 -10.45
C GLY A 196 -8.09 5.62 -9.10
N ILE A 197 -9.34 6.12 -8.95
CA ILE A 197 -10.11 6.14 -7.69
C ILE A 197 -10.15 4.75 -7.04
N CYS A 198 -10.61 3.73 -7.77
CA CYS A 198 -10.63 2.34 -7.33
C CYS A 198 -9.59 1.47 -8.04
N GLY A 199 -8.66 2.02 -8.85
CA GLY A 199 -7.70 1.21 -9.60
C GLY A 199 -6.38 0.95 -8.85
N ASN A 200 -6.00 1.85 -7.94
CA ASN A 200 -4.66 1.89 -7.36
C ASN A 200 -4.35 0.83 -6.29
N ASP A 201 -5.37 0.13 -5.82
CA ASP A 201 -5.31 -0.98 -4.85
C ASP A 201 -6.27 -2.07 -5.35
N ASP A 202 -6.44 -3.19 -4.65
CA ASP A 202 -7.62 -4.05 -4.83
C ASP A 202 -8.28 -4.46 -3.50
N THR A 203 -7.78 -3.90 -2.39
CA THR A 203 -8.23 -4.18 -1.02
C THR A 203 -8.38 -2.91 -0.17
N GLY A 204 -7.59 -1.87 -0.45
CA GLY A 204 -7.38 -0.72 0.43
C GLY A 204 -7.77 0.64 -0.16
N HIS A 205 -8.78 0.71 -1.03
CA HIS A 205 -9.21 1.95 -1.73
C HIS A 205 -9.76 3.07 -0.82
N GLY A 206 -9.92 2.81 0.48
CA GLY A 206 -10.51 3.72 1.45
C GLY A 206 -12.04 3.66 1.51
N GLN A 207 -12.60 4.37 2.48
CA GLN A 207 -14.04 4.62 2.57
C GLN A 207 -14.37 5.91 1.82
N LEU A 208 -14.56 5.79 0.50
CA LEU A 208 -14.99 6.89 -0.37
C LEU A 208 -16.45 7.25 -0.07
N SER A 209 -16.65 7.99 1.02
CA SER A 209 -17.97 8.38 1.52
C SER A 209 -18.32 9.82 1.17
N TYR A 210 -19.61 10.10 1.06
CA TYR A 210 -20.12 11.43 0.79
C TYR A 210 -21.47 11.65 1.47
N GLN A 211 -21.77 12.93 1.75
CA GLN A 211 -23.10 13.34 2.17
C GLN A 211 -23.99 13.53 0.94
N ASP A 212 -25.04 12.73 0.86
CA ASP A 212 -26.07 12.81 -0.16
C ASP A 212 -27.28 13.56 0.38
N SER A 213 -27.53 14.74 -0.17
CA SER A 213 -28.67 15.60 0.13
C SER A 213 -29.68 15.66 -1.03
N SER A 214 -29.67 14.66 -1.92
CA SER A 214 -30.68 14.52 -2.99
C SER A 214 -32.08 14.35 -2.41
N GLN A 215 -33.10 14.62 -3.23
CA GLN A 215 -34.49 14.43 -2.81
C GLN A 215 -34.75 12.98 -2.42
N GLU A 216 -34.16 12.02 -3.14
CA GLU A 216 -34.24 10.60 -2.82
C GLU A 216 -33.63 10.27 -1.45
N ALA A 217 -32.51 10.89 -1.09
CA ALA A 217 -31.91 10.75 0.24
C ALA A 217 -32.80 11.34 1.35
N LEU A 218 -33.37 12.51 1.11
CA LEU A 218 -34.30 13.15 2.05
C LEU A 218 -35.59 12.34 2.22
N ASP A 219 -36.07 11.71 1.15
CA ASP A 219 -37.23 10.83 1.20
C ASP A 219 -36.91 9.54 1.97
N GLN A 220 -35.69 8.99 1.85
CA GLN A 220 -35.24 7.87 2.69
C GLN A 220 -35.19 8.23 4.17
N LEU A 221 -34.68 9.42 4.52
CA LEU A 221 -34.70 9.91 5.91
C LEU A 221 -36.15 10.03 6.43
N ARG A 222 -37.07 10.54 5.60
CA ARG A 222 -38.49 10.66 5.95
C ARG A 222 -39.14 9.30 6.19
N LEU A 223 -38.90 8.33 5.31
CA LEU A 223 -39.41 6.96 5.45
C LEU A 223 -38.86 6.29 6.71
N ARG A 224 -37.55 6.40 6.95
CA ARG A 224 -36.91 5.83 8.16
C ARG A 224 -37.47 6.46 9.45
N LYS A 225 -37.71 7.78 9.44
CA LYS A 225 -38.36 8.47 10.55
C LYS A 225 -39.78 7.92 10.78
N GLN A 226 -40.54 7.70 9.71
CA GLN A 226 -41.90 7.17 9.80
C GLN A 226 -41.93 5.75 10.36
N ASP A 227 -40.99 4.90 9.97
CA ASP A 227 -40.82 3.55 10.52
C ASP A 227 -40.52 3.62 12.03
N TYR A 228 -39.56 4.46 12.44
CA TYR A 228 -39.20 4.62 13.85
C TYR A 228 -40.35 5.16 14.69
N LEU A 229 -41.13 6.11 14.16
CA LEU A 229 -42.35 6.61 14.79
C LEU A 229 -43.42 5.52 14.96
N THR A 230 -43.47 4.56 14.04
CA THR A 230 -44.41 3.43 14.11
C THR A 230 -43.95 2.42 15.16
N THR A 231 -42.69 1.99 15.10
CA THR A 231 -42.10 1.07 16.09
C THR A 231 -42.18 1.64 17.51
N LYS A 232 -41.87 2.92 17.70
CA LYS A 232 -42.00 3.57 19.02
C LYS A 232 -43.43 3.51 19.54
N ARG A 233 -44.43 3.81 18.70
CA ARG A 233 -45.85 3.74 19.08
C ARG A 233 -46.28 2.31 19.48
N ASP A 234 -45.76 1.29 18.80
CA ASP A 234 -46.08 -0.10 19.14
C ASP A 234 -45.39 -0.54 20.45
N LEU A 235 -44.17 -0.07 20.71
CA LEU A 235 -43.50 -0.25 22.02
C LEU A 235 -44.27 0.45 23.15
N GLU A 236 -44.75 1.67 22.92
CA GLU A 236 -45.58 2.41 23.89
C GLU A 236 -46.90 1.67 24.20
N LYS A 237 -47.56 1.08 23.20
CA LYS A 237 -48.73 0.20 23.43
C LYS A 237 -48.35 -1.05 24.23
N ARG A 238 -47.24 -1.70 23.91
CA ARG A 238 -46.78 -2.88 24.66
C ARG A 238 -46.47 -2.55 26.12
N ILE A 239 -45.88 -1.38 26.39
CA ILE A 239 -45.68 -0.89 27.76
C ILE A 239 -47.02 -0.74 28.48
N GLN A 240 -48.03 -0.17 27.83
CA GLN A 240 -49.38 -0.03 28.39
C GLN A 240 -50.02 -1.40 28.69
N GLU A 241 -49.84 -2.39 27.81
CA GLU A 241 -50.34 -3.75 28.01
C GLU A 241 -49.65 -4.47 29.16
N LEU A 242 -48.31 -4.45 29.20
CA LEU A 242 -47.51 -5.07 30.25
C LEU A 242 -47.81 -4.46 31.63
N SER A 243 -48.06 -3.14 31.67
CA SER A 243 -48.37 -2.40 32.89
C SER A 243 -49.70 -2.82 33.53
N LYS A 244 -50.59 -3.54 32.83
CA LYS A 244 -51.81 -4.11 33.43
C LYS A 244 -51.51 -5.15 34.51
N ASN A 245 -50.34 -5.80 34.45
CA ASN A 245 -49.81 -6.73 35.46
C ASN A 245 -48.38 -6.32 35.84
N ALA A 246 -48.20 -5.07 36.26
CA ALA A 246 -46.88 -4.48 36.49
C ALA A 246 -46.01 -5.28 37.47
N ASP A 247 -46.62 -5.88 38.49
CA ASP A 247 -45.94 -6.65 39.55
C ASP A 247 -45.22 -7.90 39.01
N VAL A 248 -45.69 -8.46 37.88
CA VAL A 248 -45.12 -9.63 37.22
C VAL A 248 -44.15 -9.23 36.10
N ASN A 249 -44.39 -8.08 35.45
CA ASN A 249 -43.72 -7.69 34.21
C ASN A 249 -42.67 -6.58 34.38
N GLN A 250 -42.27 -6.27 35.62
CA GLN A 250 -41.45 -5.09 35.93
C GLN A 250 -40.17 -4.95 35.08
N GLN A 251 -39.45 -6.07 34.88
CA GLN A 251 -38.23 -6.08 34.05
C GLN A 251 -38.52 -5.85 32.57
N GLU A 252 -39.56 -6.50 32.03
CA GLU A 252 -39.93 -6.36 30.62
C GLU A 252 -40.43 -4.94 30.30
N ILE A 253 -41.15 -4.31 31.25
CA ILE A 253 -41.55 -2.90 31.14
C ILE A 253 -40.32 -1.99 31.07
N TYR A 254 -39.35 -2.18 31.98
CA TYR A 254 -38.12 -1.39 32.00
C TYR A 254 -37.33 -1.51 30.69
N ASP A 255 -37.13 -2.74 30.19
CA ASP A 255 -36.41 -2.99 28.95
C ASP A 255 -37.14 -2.40 27.74
N THR A 256 -38.48 -2.53 27.68
CA THR A 256 -39.29 -1.97 26.60
C THR A 256 -39.28 -0.43 26.62
N GLN A 257 -39.34 0.20 27.80
CA GLN A 257 -39.21 1.65 27.97
C GLN A 257 -37.86 2.17 27.50
N LYS A 258 -36.78 1.45 27.83
CA LYS A 258 -35.44 1.79 27.37
C LYS A 258 -35.34 1.78 25.84
N ILE A 259 -35.86 0.73 25.20
CA ILE A 259 -35.86 0.64 23.73
C ILE A 259 -36.72 1.78 23.12
N ALA A 260 -37.89 2.08 23.69
CA ALA A 260 -38.73 3.17 23.21
C ALA A 260 -38.05 4.55 23.32
N ALA A 261 -37.26 4.78 24.39
CA ALA A 261 -36.46 5.98 24.56
C ALA A 261 -35.32 6.07 23.52
N GLU A 262 -34.65 4.95 23.21
CA GLU A 262 -33.63 4.87 22.14
C GLU A 262 -34.21 5.25 20.77
N TYR A 263 -35.41 4.75 20.44
CA TYR A 263 -36.13 5.17 19.22
C TYR A 263 -36.50 6.66 19.25
N GLY A 264 -36.91 7.20 20.40
CA GLY A 264 -37.18 8.63 20.58
C GLY A 264 -35.96 9.51 20.26
N ALA A 265 -34.79 9.15 20.79
CA ALA A 265 -33.53 9.83 20.50
C ALA A 265 -33.14 9.72 19.01
N ALA A 266 -33.34 8.55 18.40
CA ALA A 266 -33.06 8.34 16.98
C ALA A 266 -33.97 9.19 16.07
N ILE A 267 -35.25 9.35 16.41
CA ILE A 267 -36.20 10.22 15.68
C ILE A 267 -35.73 11.68 15.74
N HIS A 268 -35.38 12.18 16.92
CA HIS A 268 -34.89 13.56 17.05
C HIS A 268 -33.62 13.79 16.22
N LYS A 269 -32.73 12.80 16.15
CA LYS A 269 -31.56 12.87 15.28
C LYS A 269 -31.96 12.99 13.80
N LEU A 270 -32.87 12.13 13.32
CA LEU A 270 -33.36 12.14 11.94
C LEU A 270 -34.09 13.44 11.57
N GLU A 271 -34.67 14.16 12.52
CA GLU A 271 -35.30 15.47 12.30
C GLU A 271 -34.31 16.58 11.93
N THR A 272 -33.06 16.42 12.37
CA THR A 272 -31.98 17.40 12.13
C THR A 272 -31.04 17.00 10.99
N GLU A 273 -31.16 15.77 10.47
CA GLU A 273 -30.35 15.30 9.35
C GLU A 273 -30.89 15.85 8.03
N ASN A 274 -30.01 16.48 7.24
CA ASN A 274 -30.30 17.01 5.90
C ASN A 274 -29.54 16.25 4.79
N SER A 275 -28.88 15.15 5.13
CA SER A 275 -28.18 14.29 4.20
C SER A 275 -27.98 12.89 4.78
N ILE A 276 -27.77 11.90 3.91
CA ILE A 276 -27.32 10.56 4.30
C ILE A 276 -25.89 10.32 3.87
N THR A 277 -25.14 9.57 4.67
CA THR A 277 -23.80 9.14 4.28
C THR A 277 -23.89 7.95 3.33
N LYS A 278 -23.45 8.13 2.08
CA LYS A 278 -23.32 7.06 1.07
C LYS A 278 -21.86 6.75 0.81
N ASN A 279 -21.59 5.53 0.32
CA ASN A 279 -20.27 5.07 -0.09
C ASN A 279 -20.24 4.77 -1.59
N LEU A 280 -19.15 5.13 -2.25
CA LEU A 280 -18.86 4.64 -3.60
C LEU A 280 -18.56 3.14 -3.55
N SER A 281 -19.18 2.37 -4.46
CA SER A 281 -18.93 0.93 -4.57
C SER A 281 -17.80 0.66 -5.57
N CYS A 282 -16.59 0.42 -5.08
CA CYS A 282 -15.48 -0.03 -5.91
C CYS A 282 -15.68 -1.47 -6.40
N PRO A 283 -15.15 -1.84 -7.58
CA PRO A 283 -15.16 -3.22 -8.06
C PRO A 283 -14.41 -4.15 -7.10
N PRO A 284 -14.94 -5.35 -6.82
CA PRO A 284 -14.25 -6.29 -5.92
C PRO A 284 -12.97 -6.84 -6.56
N GLN A 285 -12.00 -7.25 -5.74
CA GLN A 285 -10.70 -7.79 -6.20
C GLN A 285 -10.79 -8.97 -7.17
N ASN A 286 -11.92 -9.67 -7.18
CA ASN A 286 -12.17 -10.82 -8.03
C ASN A 286 -12.94 -10.50 -9.31
N SER A 287 -13.13 -9.22 -9.63
CA SER A 287 -13.77 -8.82 -10.88
C SER A 287 -12.78 -8.72 -12.04
N GLY A 288 -13.31 -8.82 -13.27
CA GLY A 288 -12.58 -8.55 -14.51
C GLY A 288 -12.13 -7.10 -14.65
N PHE A 289 -12.51 -6.20 -13.72
CA PHE A 289 -11.88 -4.89 -13.59
C PHE A 289 -10.38 -5.01 -13.33
N TYR A 290 -9.90 -6.05 -12.63
CA TYR A 290 -8.46 -6.29 -12.41
C TYR A 290 -7.87 -7.34 -13.36
N ALA A 291 -8.58 -7.71 -14.43
CA ALA A 291 -8.06 -8.65 -15.41
C ALA A 291 -6.95 -8.00 -16.26
N PRO A 292 -5.97 -8.80 -16.73
CA PRO A 292 -5.00 -8.31 -17.68
C PRO A 292 -5.67 -7.76 -18.94
N GLN A 293 -5.03 -6.76 -19.55
CA GLN A 293 -5.48 -6.09 -20.78
C GLN A 293 -6.78 -5.27 -20.69
N SER A 294 -7.33 -5.07 -19.49
CA SER A 294 -8.50 -4.23 -19.24
C SER A 294 -8.34 -2.75 -19.65
N LEU A 295 -7.12 -2.20 -19.57
CA LEU A 295 -6.76 -0.85 -20.03
C LEU A 295 -6.48 -0.82 -21.54
N SER A 296 -5.71 -1.79 -22.03
CA SER A 296 -5.49 -2.05 -23.44
C SER A 296 -4.73 -3.36 -23.60
N LYS A 297 -4.68 -3.91 -24.82
CA LYS A 297 -3.87 -5.09 -25.16
C LYS A 297 -2.39 -4.92 -24.82
N ASP A 298 -1.87 -3.70 -24.93
CA ASP A 298 -0.46 -3.37 -24.69
C ASP A 298 -0.15 -3.01 -23.22
N ALA A 299 -1.17 -2.78 -22.39
CA ALA A 299 -1.01 -2.46 -20.97
C ALA A 299 -0.87 -3.76 -20.14
N ASP A 300 0.10 -4.59 -20.53
CA ASP A 300 0.35 -5.90 -19.97
C ASP A 300 1.86 -6.17 -19.88
N ILE A 301 2.27 -7.07 -18.99
CA ILE A 301 3.67 -7.49 -18.90
C ILE A 301 4.00 -8.48 -20.03
N PRO A 302 5.26 -8.56 -20.48
CA PRO A 302 5.66 -9.47 -21.54
C PRO A 302 5.33 -10.94 -21.24
N GLN A 303 4.88 -11.69 -22.24
CA GLN A 303 4.55 -13.10 -22.08
C GLN A 303 5.74 -13.95 -21.61
N SER A 304 6.96 -13.61 -22.04
CA SER A 304 8.19 -14.26 -21.57
C SER A 304 8.36 -14.13 -20.05
N LEU A 305 8.07 -12.96 -19.48
CA LEU A 305 8.11 -12.72 -18.04
C LEU A 305 6.97 -13.45 -17.31
N LYS A 306 5.76 -13.50 -17.88
CA LYS A 306 4.66 -14.31 -17.32
C LYS A 306 5.07 -15.78 -17.19
N ASN A 307 5.66 -16.33 -18.25
CA ASN A 307 6.13 -17.72 -18.28
C ASN A 307 7.24 -17.95 -17.24
N GLU A 308 8.20 -17.03 -17.11
CA GLU A 308 9.25 -17.09 -16.09
C GLU A 308 8.66 -17.10 -14.67
N ILE A 309 7.73 -16.19 -14.37
CA ILE A 309 7.08 -16.11 -13.05
C ILE A 309 6.31 -17.39 -12.75
N LEU A 310 5.50 -17.87 -13.70
CA LEU A 310 4.70 -19.09 -13.53
C LEU A 310 5.58 -20.31 -13.30
N GLU A 311 6.65 -20.48 -14.07
CA GLU A 311 7.55 -21.62 -13.92
C GLU A 311 8.30 -21.59 -12.59
N THR A 312 8.83 -20.42 -12.21
CA THR A 312 9.52 -20.26 -10.92
C THR A 312 8.56 -20.50 -9.75
N GLN A 313 7.36 -19.93 -9.75
CA GLN A 313 6.39 -20.16 -8.68
C GLN A 313 5.91 -21.61 -8.65
N LYS A 314 5.67 -22.23 -9.80
CA LYS A 314 5.29 -23.65 -9.90
C LYS A 314 6.36 -24.56 -9.30
N THR A 315 7.63 -24.32 -9.63
CA THR A 315 8.75 -25.12 -9.09
C THR A 315 8.93 -24.93 -7.59
N VAL A 316 8.78 -23.70 -7.09
CA VAL A 316 9.13 -23.34 -5.72
C VAL A 316 7.98 -23.52 -4.74
N ASP A 317 6.78 -23.08 -5.10
CA ASP A 317 5.58 -22.98 -4.25
C ASP A 317 4.45 -23.94 -4.69
N GLY A 318 4.67 -24.70 -5.77
CA GLY A 318 3.71 -25.64 -6.36
C GLY A 318 2.78 -24.98 -7.40
N ALA A 319 1.97 -25.80 -8.09
CA ALA A 319 1.03 -25.37 -9.13
C ALA A 319 -0.19 -24.61 -8.58
N LYS A 320 0.04 -23.50 -7.88
CA LYS A 320 -1.00 -22.59 -7.40
C LYS A 320 -1.30 -21.54 -8.45
N ARG A 321 -2.55 -21.05 -8.46
CA ARG A 321 -2.94 -19.90 -9.27
C ARG A 321 -2.16 -18.66 -8.81
N THR A 322 -1.38 -18.08 -9.72
CA THR A 322 -0.67 -16.83 -9.50
C THR A 322 -1.59 -15.66 -9.83
N ALA A 323 -1.96 -14.86 -8.82
CA ALA A 323 -2.79 -13.67 -9.02
C ALA A 323 -2.08 -12.63 -9.89
N GLY A 324 -2.79 -11.97 -10.81
CA GLY A 324 -2.19 -11.03 -11.76
C GLY A 324 -1.71 -9.70 -11.15
N LYS A 325 -2.37 -9.21 -10.08
CA LYS A 325 -2.04 -7.94 -9.38
C LYS A 325 -2.05 -6.67 -10.27
N TYR A 326 -3.01 -6.53 -11.19
CA TYR A 326 -3.04 -5.43 -12.17
C TYR A 326 -3.39 -4.06 -11.58
N TYR A 327 -3.73 -3.97 -10.30
CA TYR A 327 -3.78 -2.70 -9.59
C TYR A 327 -2.44 -1.93 -9.65
N HIS A 328 -1.29 -2.62 -9.78
CA HIS A 328 0.01 -1.98 -10.04
C HIS A 328 0.07 -1.26 -11.39
N VAL A 329 -0.58 -1.81 -12.42
CA VAL A 329 -0.67 -1.19 -13.75
C VAL A 329 -1.54 0.07 -13.67
N TYR A 330 -2.69 0.01 -12.98
CA TYR A 330 -3.58 1.16 -12.84
C TYR A 330 -3.00 2.27 -11.98
N GLY A 331 -2.44 1.92 -10.81
CA GLY A 331 -1.79 2.88 -9.93
C GLY A 331 -0.66 3.60 -10.67
N SER A 332 0.16 2.86 -11.42
CA SER A 332 1.26 3.45 -12.18
C SER A 332 0.78 4.28 -13.37
N ALA A 333 -0.25 3.83 -14.10
CA ALA A 333 -0.85 4.61 -15.18
C ALA A 333 -1.42 5.94 -14.67
N PHE A 334 -2.13 5.90 -13.54
CA PHE A 334 -2.64 7.11 -12.88
C PHE A 334 -1.50 8.06 -12.50
N MET A 335 -0.51 7.58 -11.76
CA MET A 335 0.60 8.41 -11.30
C MET A 335 1.42 8.99 -12.47
N ALA A 336 1.70 8.20 -13.51
CA ALA A 336 2.36 8.69 -14.72
C ALA A 336 1.52 9.73 -15.47
N CYS A 337 0.20 9.56 -15.52
CA CYS A 337 -0.70 10.53 -16.12
C CYS A 337 -0.63 11.88 -15.38
N GLN A 338 -0.53 11.87 -14.05
CA GLN A 338 -0.35 13.09 -13.25
C GLN A 338 0.98 13.78 -13.56
N LEU A 339 2.07 13.02 -13.74
CA LEU A 339 3.36 13.58 -14.17
C LEU A 339 3.27 14.23 -15.56
N ILE A 340 2.66 13.53 -16.53
CA ILE A 340 2.50 13.99 -17.92
C ILE A 340 1.62 15.25 -17.99
N GLN A 341 0.51 15.27 -17.24
CA GLN A 341 -0.37 16.42 -17.13
C GLN A 341 0.35 17.69 -16.67
N ASN A 342 1.43 17.53 -15.90
CA ASN A 342 2.25 18.60 -15.36
C ASN A 342 3.54 18.84 -16.16
N GLY A 343 3.66 18.25 -17.35
CA GLY A 343 4.73 18.54 -18.32
C GLY A 343 5.93 17.60 -18.28
N ILE A 344 5.94 16.56 -17.43
CA ILE A 344 6.98 15.54 -17.51
C ILE A 344 6.76 14.66 -18.74
N GLY A 345 7.80 14.50 -19.57
CA GLY A 345 7.72 13.68 -20.77
C GLY A 345 7.38 12.20 -20.49
N PRO A 346 6.68 11.50 -21.40
CA PRO A 346 6.28 10.10 -21.24
C PRO A 346 7.41 9.14 -20.82
N THR A 347 8.58 9.27 -21.45
CA THR A 347 9.76 8.43 -21.14
C THR A 347 10.21 8.64 -19.70
N SER A 348 10.33 9.89 -19.26
CA SER A 348 10.72 10.23 -17.90
C SER A 348 9.67 9.80 -16.87
N ALA A 349 8.38 9.96 -17.19
CA ALA A 349 7.30 9.46 -16.33
C ALA A 349 7.36 7.94 -16.14
N SER A 350 7.62 7.19 -17.22
CA SER A 350 7.82 5.74 -17.16
C SER A 350 9.06 5.34 -16.35
N PHE A 351 10.17 6.06 -16.52
CA PHE A 351 11.37 5.83 -15.73
C PHE A 351 11.13 6.06 -14.23
N ILE A 352 10.50 7.18 -13.86
CA ILE A 352 10.14 7.50 -12.47
C ILE A 352 9.27 6.38 -11.87
N GLN A 353 8.28 5.89 -12.61
CA GLN A 353 7.42 4.81 -12.15
C GLN A 353 8.14 3.48 -11.94
N GLN A 354 9.07 3.13 -12.82
CA GLN A 354 9.90 1.93 -12.67
C GLN A 354 10.81 2.02 -11.43
N GLN A 355 11.42 3.18 -11.18
CA GLN A 355 12.23 3.36 -9.98
C GLN A 355 11.38 3.39 -8.70
N ALA A 356 10.18 3.99 -8.74
CA ALA A 356 9.23 3.93 -7.64
C ALA A 356 8.85 2.47 -7.31
N ALA A 357 8.58 1.63 -8.32
CA ALA A 357 8.34 0.20 -8.16
C ALA A 357 9.53 -0.53 -7.52
N ARG A 358 10.75 -0.30 -8.04
CA ARG A 358 11.97 -0.91 -7.50
C ARG A 358 12.16 -0.58 -6.03
N VAL A 359 11.99 0.69 -5.65
CA VAL A 359 12.13 1.11 -4.25
C VAL A 359 11.04 0.53 -3.39
N TYR A 360 9.77 0.66 -3.79
CA TYR A 360 8.64 0.07 -3.07
C TYR A 360 8.90 -1.41 -2.76
N ARG A 361 9.36 -2.16 -3.77
CA ARG A 361 9.67 -3.58 -3.61
C ARG A 361 10.87 -3.80 -2.69
N GLY A 362 11.91 -2.97 -2.79
CA GLY A 362 13.04 -2.95 -1.88
C GLY A 362 12.64 -2.74 -0.42
N VAL A 363 11.77 -1.77 -0.13
CA VAL A 363 11.28 -1.52 1.23
C VAL A 363 10.53 -2.74 1.77
N ARG A 364 9.61 -3.30 0.97
CA ARG A 364 8.87 -4.51 1.33
C ARG A 364 9.78 -5.71 1.57
N MET A 365 10.81 -5.84 0.75
CA MET A 365 11.81 -6.88 0.91
C MET A 365 12.59 -6.71 2.19
N CYS A 366 12.98 -5.49 2.55
CA CYS A 366 13.69 -5.20 3.79
C CYS A 366 12.87 -5.46 5.04
N GLU A 367 11.58 -5.11 5.02
CA GLU A 367 10.68 -5.47 6.11
C GLU A 367 10.59 -6.99 6.25
N SER A 368 10.39 -7.69 5.13
CA SER A 368 10.29 -9.15 5.09
C SER A 368 11.58 -9.81 5.58
N VAL A 369 12.74 -9.43 5.02
CA VAL A 369 14.06 -9.95 5.39
C VAL A 369 14.34 -9.68 6.86
N ARG A 370 14.07 -8.48 7.38
CA ARG A 370 14.27 -8.18 8.81
C ARG A 370 13.44 -9.10 9.70
N LEU A 371 12.16 -9.26 9.41
CA LEU A 371 11.27 -10.14 10.17
C LEU A 371 11.72 -11.60 10.08
N LEU A 372 12.09 -12.05 8.88
CA LEU A 372 12.49 -13.44 8.62
C LEU A 372 13.90 -13.80 9.12
N SER A 373 14.77 -12.79 9.31
CA SER A 373 16.16 -12.96 9.76
C SER A 373 16.38 -12.64 11.23
N ALA A 374 15.39 -12.09 11.95
CA ALA A 374 15.45 -11.84 13.39
C ALA A 374 15.41 -13.14 14.23
N SER A 375 15.76 -14.28 13.64
CA SER A 375 15.54 -15.62 14.16
C SER A 375 16.77 -16.20 14.89
N ASP A 376 17.61 -15.37 15.51
CA ASP A 376 18.69 -15.83 16.40
C ASP A 376 18.12 -16.75 17.51
N ASP A 377 16.91 -16.46 17.95
CA ASP A 377 16.13 -17.27 18.88
C ASP A 377 15.75 -18.64 18.31
N VAL A 378 15.44 -18.73 17.01
CA VAL A 378 15.15 -20.00 16.34
C VAL A 378 16.41 -20.86 16.25
N GLU A 379 17.57 -20.28 15.93
CA GLU A 379 18.85 -21.01 15.87
C GLU A 379 19.35 -21.47 17.25
N LYS A 380 19.13 -20.66 18.29
CA LYS A 380 19.33 -21.10 19.68
C LYS A 380 18.38 -22.23 20.07
N THR A 381 17.12 -22.15 19.64
CA THR A 381 16.12 -23.17 19.91
C THR A 381 16.42 -24.48 19.17
N PHE A 382 16.94 -24.40 17.95
CA PHE A 382 17.51 -25.52 17.20
C PHE A 382 18.56 -26.30 17.99
N LYS A 383 19.55 -25.55 18.53
CA LYS A 383 20.61 -26.12 19.36
C LYS A 383 20.06 -26.74 20.64
N LYS A 384 19.07 -26.10 21.30
CA LYS A 384 18.41 -26.59 22.51
C LYS A 384 17.71 -27.94 22.31
N TYR A 385 16.94 -28.08 21.23
CA TYR A 385 16.17 -29.31 20.94
C TYR A 385 16.97 -30.36 20.17
N LYS A 386 18.22 -30.08 19.80
CA LYS A 386 19.08 -30.98 19.00
C LYS A 386 18.40 -31.45 17.72
N VAL A 387 17.68 -30.55 17.07
CA VAL A 387 16.99 -30.80 15.81
C VAL A 387 17.74 -30.11 14.68
N HIS A 388 17.64 -30.68 13.48
CA HIS A 388 18.35 -30.17 12.31
C HIS A 388 17.40 -29.58 11.26
N SER A 389 16.08 -29.62 11.51
CA SER A 389 15.05 -29.08 10.63
C SER A 389 13.98 -28.27 11.40
N LYS A 390 13.50 -27.16 10.81
CA LYS A 390 12.42 -26.33 11.39
C LYS A 390 11.13 -27.15 11.62
N PRO A 391 10.79 -28.15 10.76
CA PRO A 391 9.69 -29.08 11.01
C PRO A 391 9.82 -29.90 12.29
N ASP A 392 11.00 -30.46 12.57
CA ASP A 392 11.21 -31.26 13.78
C ASP A 392 11.16 -30.36 15.02
N LEU A 393 11.72 -29.15 14.89
CA LEU A 393 11.66 -28.15 15.94
C LEU A 393 10.22 -27.74 16.25
N ALA A 394 9.43 -27.48 15.23
CA ALA A 394 8.01 -27.20 15.34
C ALA A 394 7.26 -28.30 16.08
N MET A 395 7.47 -29.56 15.69
CA MET A 395 6.82 -30.70 16.33
C MET A 395 7.23 -30.83 17.80
N LYS A 396 8.50 -30.58 18.13
CA LYS A 396 8.98 -30.58 19.52
C LYS A 396 8.38 -29.45 20.35
N VAL A 397 8.19 -28.27 19.77
CA VAL A 397 7.52 -27.14 20.42
C VAL A 397 6.03 -27.43 20.62
N ILE A 398 5.33 -27.97 19.61
CA ILE A 398 3.92 -28.37 19.71
C ILE A 398 3.74 -29.46 20.77
N GLU A 399 4.61 -30.46 20.79
CA GLU A 399 4.62 -31.53 21.80
C GLU A 399 4.84 -30.95 23.20
N ALA A 400 5.75 -29.99 23.35
CA ALA A 400 5.99 -29.29 24.62
C ALA A 400 4.77 -28.48 25.09
N ILE A 401 4.06 -27.80 24.18
CA ILE A 401 2.82 -27.07 24.49
C ILE A 401 1.70 -28.03 24.90
N LYS A 402 1.44 -29.06 24.09
CA LYS A 402 0.39 -30.07 24.37
C LYS A 402 0.63 -30.82 25.68
N SER A 403 1.89 -31.10 25.99
CA SER A 403 2.29 -31.73 27.25
C SER A 403 2.34 -30.78 28.45
N LYS A 404 1.97 -29.50 28.27
CA LYS A 404 2.05 -28.42 29.28
C LYS A 404 3.47 -28.18 29.83
N LYS A 405 4.50 -28.64 29.12
CA LYS A 405 5.92 -28.38 29.44
C LYS A 405 6.39 -27.00 28.96
N LEU A 406 5.62 -26.36 28.08
CA LEU A 406 5.83 -25.01 27.59
C LEU A 406 4.50 -24.25 27.62
N ASP A 407 4.40 -23.21 28.44
CA ASP A 407 3.23 -22.33 28.49
C ASP A 407 3.45 -21.12 27.56
N CYS A 408 2.69 -21.08 26.48
CA CYS A 408 2.67 -19.96 25.54
C CYS A 408 1.33 -19.17 25.59
N GLU A 409 0.39 -19.52 26.46
CA GLU A 409 -0.95 -18.89 26.51
C GLU A 409 -0.93 -17.57 27.32
N HIS A 410 -0.03 -17.44 28.31
CA HIS A 410 0.00 -16.31 29.26
C HIS A 410 1.05 -15.23 28.96
N ILE A 411 1.31 -14.93 27.69
CA ILE A 411 2.37 -14.01 27.30
C ILE A 411 1.94 -12.53 27.38
N TYR A 412 0.64 -12.25 27.27
CA TYR A 412 0.09 -10.91 27.45
C TYR A 412 -0.48 -10.75 28.86
N ASN A 413 0.14 -9.90 29.67
CA ASN A 413 -0.35 -9.64 31.02
C ASN A 413 -1.40 -8.52 31.00
N ASN A 414 -2.68 -8.90 31.05
CA ASN A 414 -3.81 -7.97 31.08
C ASN A 414 -3.79 -6.99 32.27
N LYS A 415 -3.06 -7.28 33.36
CA LYS A 415 -2.97 -6.41 34.53
C LYS A 415 -1.92 -5.30 34.39
N THR A 416 -0.85 -5.54 33.63
CA THR A 416 0.24 -4.57 33.44
C THR A 416 0.26 -3.94 32.04
N GLY A 417 -0.53 -4.46 31.09
CA GLY A 417 -0.53 -4.01 29.70
C GLY A 417 0.80 -4.29 28.98
N THR A 418 1.62 -5.19 29.51
CA THR A 418 2.94 -5.53 28.97
C THR A 418 3.00 -6.99 28.52
N TYR A 419 3.70 -7.25 27.43
CA TYR A 419 4.09 -8.60 27.05
C TYR A 419 5.19 -9.08 28.02
N ALA A 420 5.02 -10.24 28.64
CA ALA A 420 6.13 -10.95 29.26
C ALA A 420 7.16 -11.29 28.17
N GLU A 421 8.42 -11.51 28.55
CA GLU A 421 9.45 -11.94 27.60
C GLU A 421 9.01 -13.28 26.99
N ILE A 422 8.65 -13.26 25.71
CA ILE A 422 8.14 -14.45 25.01
C ILE A 422 9.25 -15.50 25.00
N PRO A 423 9.02 -16.74 25.51
CA PRO A 423 9.99 -17.80 25.37
C PRO A 423 10.41 -17.95 23.90
N PRO A 424 11.71 -18.03 23.58
CA PRO A 424 12.20 -18.23 22.21
C PRO A 424 11.46 -19.32 21.43
N GLU A 425 11.06 -20.39 22.13
CA GLU A 425 10.27 -21.50 21.61
C GLU A 425 8.86 -21.09 21.17
N CYS A 426 8.19 -20.26 21.96
CA CYS A 426 6.86 -19.75 21.66
C CYS A 426 6.91 -18.76 20.48
N LYS A 427 8.00 -17.99 20.32
CA LYS A 427 8.15 -17.04 19.20
C LYS A 427 8.02 -17.73 17.83
N ILE A 428 8.50 -18.98 17.69
CA ILE A 428 8.38 -19.76 16.44
C ILE A 428 6.93 -19.94 16.01
N ILE A 429 6.03 -20.15 16.98
CA ILE A 429 4.59 -20.35 16.75
C ILE A 429 3.89 -19.02 16.44
N TYR A 430 4.23 -17.95 17.16
CA TYR A 430 3.71 -16.60 16.91
C TYR A 430 4.16 -16.04 15.55
N GLU A 431 5.42 -16.23 15.18
CA GLU A 431 5.95 -15.86 13.86
C GLU A 431 5.28 -16.67 12.75
N ALA A 432 4.85 -17.90 13.06
CA ALA A 432 3.99 -18.70 12.19
C ALA A 432 2.55 -18.22 12.14
N GLY A 433 2.19 -17.15 12.85
CA GLY A 433 0.85 -16.58 12.86
C GLY A 433 -0.20 -17.54 13.40
N TYR A 434 0.16 -18.36 14.38
CA TYR A 434 -0.76 -19.23 15.12
C TYR A 434 -0.88 -18.75 16.57
N SER A 435 -2.09 -18.81 17.11
CA SER A 435 -2.32 -18.63 18.54
C SER A 435 -2.02 -19.93 19.27
N PRO A 436 -1.32 -19.91 20.41
CA PRO A 436 -1.12 -21.08 21.28
C PRO A 436 -2.42 -21.81 21.69
N SER A 437 -3.54 -21.09 21.77
CA SER A 437 -4.87 -21.69 22.02
C SER A 437 -5.34 -22.63 20.90
N MET A 438 -4.84 -22.47 19.68
CA MET A 438 -5.19 -23.33 18.53
C MET A 438 -4.63 -24.76 18.65
N PHE A 439 -3.74 -25.02 19.63
CA PHE A 439 -3.11 -26.33 19.85
C PHE A 439 -3.70 -27.09 21.05
N THR A 440 -4.51 -26.41 21.87
CA THR A 440 -5.12 -26.95 23.11
C THR A 440 -6.62 -27.25 22.95
N GLU A 441 -7.29 -26.73 21.91
CA GLU A 441 -8.68 -27.05 21.57
C GLU A 441 -8.85 -28.34 20.74
N VAL A 442 -10.00 -29.03 20.93
CA VAL A 442 -10.31 -30.37 20.39
C VAL A 442 -10.41 -30.39 18.85
N ASP A 443 -10.70 -29.25 18.21
CA ASP A 443 -10.75 -29.06 16.75
C ASP A 443 -9.48 -28.40 16.18
N GLY A 444 -8.36 -28.47 16.91
CA GLY A 444 -7.10 -27.78 16.60
C GLY A 444 -6.56 -28.01 15.19
N VAL A 445 -5.82 -27.02 14.68
CA VAL A 445 -5.13 -27.06 13.39
C VAL A 445 -4.25 -28.32 13.33
N GLY A 446 -4.43 -29.15 12.30
CA GLY A 446 -3.69 -30.42 12.16
C GLY A 446 -2.17 -30.20 12.14
N ALA A 447 -1.41 -31.07 12.82
CA ALA A 447 0.06 -31.00 12.91
C ALA A 447 0.74 -30.86 11.54
N GLU A 448 0.17 -31.49 10.50
CA GLU A 448 0.62 -31.40 9.11
C GLU A 448 0.50 -29.98 8.53
N GLN A 449 -0.59 -29.25 8.81
CA GLN A 449 -0.77 -27.87 8.34
C GLN A 449 0.24 -26.92 8.98
N ILE A 450 0.51 -27.13 10.28
CA ILE A 450 1.49 -26.37 11.05
C ILE A 450 2.91 -26.65 10.53
N GLN A 451 3.24 -27.93 10.34
CA GLN A 451 4.50 -28.38 9.75
C GLN A 451 4.71 -27.73 8.38
N LYS A 452 3.70 -27.74 7.51
CA LYS A 452 3.76 -27.12 6.18
C LYS A 452 4.02 -25.60 6.24
N LYS A 453 3.40 -24.89 7.18
CA LYS A 453 3.63 -23.44 7.36
C LYS A 453 5.04 -23.16 7.87
N LEU A 454 5.54 -23.98 8.79
CA LEU A 454 6.88 -23.84 9.37
C LEU A 454 8.00 -24.22 8.38
N ILE A 455 7.78 -25.20 7.49
CA ILE A 455 8.64 -25.44 6.32
C ILE A 455 8.71 -24.18 5.45
N GLY A 456 7.55 -23.59 5.13
CA GLY A 456 7.46 -22.40 4.29
C GLY A 456 8.20 -21.19 4.88
N MET A 457 8.00 -20.92 6.18
CA MET A 457 8.75 -19.90 6.90
C MET A 457 10.25 -20.20 6.95
N GLY A 458 10.59 -21.47 7.12
CA GLY A 458 11.97 -21.90 7.15
C GLY A 458 12.72 -21.56 5.89
N ARG A 459 12.12 -21.89 4.74
CA ARG A 459 12.65 -21.53 3.42
C ARG A 459 12.75 -20.02 3.22
N ASN A 460 11.76 -19.24 3.69
CA ASN A 460 11.78 -17.78 3.61
C ASN A 460 12.89 -17.16 4.48
N SER A 461 13.12 -17.70 5.67
CA SER A 461 14.17 -17.26 6.58
C SER A 461 15.57 -17.62 6.08
N ASP A 462 15.75 -18.82 5.53
CA ASP A 462 17.00 -19.21 4.89
C ASP A 462 17.27 -18.34 3.65
N ALA A 463 16.25 -18.08 2.82
CA ALA A 463 16.35 -17.13 1.72
C ALA A 463 16.71 -15.71 2.21
N ALA A 464 16.13 -15.25 3.33
CA ALA A 464 16.46 -13.95 3.91
C ALA A 464 17.94 -13.86 4.35
N SER A 465 18.50 -14.94 4.90
CA SER A 465 19.91 -15.03 5.25
C SER A 465 20.81 -14.94 4.02
N LEU A 466 20.48 -15.66 2.94
CA LEU A 466 21.20 -15.54 1.67
C LEU A 466 21.03 -14.16 1.03
N TYR A 467 19.85 -13.56 1.14
CA TYR A 467 19.61 -12.21 0.61
C TYR A 467 20.59 -11.19 1.20
N LYS A 468 20.76 -11.20 2.52
CA LYS A 468 21.67 -10.29 3.23
C LYS A 468 23.13 -10.44 2.81
N SER A 469 23.56 -11.63 2.39
CA SER A 469 24.94 -11.86 1.97
C SER A 469 25.15 -11.61 0.48
N TRP A 470 24.12 -11.75 -0.34
CA TRP A 470 24.23 -11.69 -1.81
C TRP A 470 23.83 -10.36 -2.42
N TYR A 471 22.93 -9.62 -1.80
CA TYR A 471 22.35 -8.42 -2.37
C TYR A 471 22.84 -7.16 -1.67
N LEU A 472 22.91 -6.07 -2.44
CA LEU A 472 23.12 -4.76 -1.88
C LEU A 472 21.85 -4.31 -1.12
N GLY A 473 22.03 -3.86 0.11
CA GLY A 473 20.94 -3.35 0.95
C GLY A 473 20.55 -4.28 2.10
N GLY A 474 19.72 -3.80 3.02
CA GLY A 474 19.38 -4.52 4.26
C GLY A 474 20.41 -4.41 5.38
N GLY A 475 21.56 -3.80 5.11
CA GLY A 475 22.62 -3.46 6.07
C GLY A 475 22.77 -1.94 6.28
N SER A 476 23.90 -1.50 6.83
CA SER A 476 24.25 -0.08 6.99
C SER A 476 25.62 0.23 6.39
N ILE A 477 25.77 1.33 5.65
CA ILE A 477 27.06 1.88 5.21
C ILE A 477 27.30 3.17 5.99
N GLN A 478 28.42 3.27 6.70
CA GLN A 478 28.76 4.44 7.54
C GLN A 478 27.63 4.83 8.52
N GLY A 479 26.97 3.83 9.12
CA GLY A 479 25.84 4.05 10.04
C GLY A 479 24.50 4.37 9.36
N LYS A 480 24.45 4.51 8.03
CA LYS A 480 23.22 4.74 7.26
C LYS A 480 22.67 3.42 6.72
N LYS A 481 21.47 3.02 7.15
CA LYS A 481 20.79 1.80 6.66
C LYS A 481 20.53 1.90 5.16
N ILE A 482 20.83 0.91 4.33
CA ILE A 482 20.49 0.96 2.89
C ILE A 482 19.25 0.11 2.62
N PRO A 483 18.25 0.59 1.84
CA PRO A 483 17.13 -0.24 1.44
C PRO A 483 17.61 -1.45 0.67
N CYS A 484 16.91 -2.55 0.86
CA CYS A 484 17.11 -3.77 0.10
C CYS A 484 16.90 -3.46 -1.39
N SER A 485 17.73 -4.04 -2.25
CA SER A 485 17.68 -3.81 -3.69
C SER A 485 17.65 -5.11 -4.49
N ASP A 486 17.30 -5.02 -5.77
CA ASP A 486 17.45 -6.10 -6.74
C ASP A 486 18.89 -6.27 -7.24
N ILE A 487 19.85 -5.49 -6.72
CA ILE A 487 21.25 -5.55 -7.14
C ILE A 487 21.96 -6.68 -6.38
N ARG A 488 22.23 -7.77 -7.09
CA ARG A 488 23.05 -8.87 -6.60
C ARG A 488 24.53 -8.53 -6.76
N MET A 489 25.25 -8.51 -5.65
CA MET A 489 26.70 -8.29 -5.58
C MET A 489 27.47 -9.61 -5.59
N PHE A 490 26.91 -10.63 -4.95
CA PHE A 490 27.48 -11.97 -4.81
C PHE A 490 26.39 -13.01 -5.07
N GLY A 491 26.72 -14.20 -5.54
CA GLY A 491 25.73 -15.22 -5.91
C GLY A 491 25.81 -15.65 -7.38
N PRO A 492 25.13 -16.73 -7.78
CA PRO A 492 25.12 -17.20 -9.17
C PRO A 492 24.21 -16.33 -10.01
N ASN A 493 24.37 -16.32 -11.33
CA ASN A 493 23.46 -15.61 -12.23
C ASN A 493 22.08 -16.29 -12.31
N ASN A 494 22.02 -17.63 -12.22
CA ASN A 494 20.79 -18.40 -12.27
C ASN A 494 20.48 -19.08 -10.94
N LEU A 495 19.52 -18.53 -10.20
CA LEU A 495 19.08 -19.05 -8.89
C LEU A 495 18.28 -20.36 -8.96
N MET A 496 17.66 -20.65 -10.11
CA MET A 496 16.82 -21.85 -10.28
C MET A 496 17.64 -23.12 -10.54
N LYS A 497 18.83 -22.96 -11.15
CA LYS A 497 19.77 -24.04 -11.48
C LYS A 497 21.16 -23.69 -10.97
N PRO A 498 21.39 -23.71 -9.64
CA PRO A 498 22.74 -23.58 -9.11
C PRO A 498 23.62 -24.72 -9.64
N ASP A 499 24.74 -24.38 -10.29
CA ASP A 499 25.69 -25.38 -10.81
C ASP A 499 26.62 -25.93 -9.70
N ALA A 500 27.45 -26.93 -10.00
CA ALA A 500 28.37 -27.48 -8.99
C ALA A 500 29.40 -26.45 -8.51
N ASN A 501 29.86 -25.57 -9.42
CA ASN A 501 30.76 -24.46 -9.11
C ASN A 501 30.14 -23.42 -8.15
N PHE A 502 28.82 -23.40 -7.99
CA PHE A 502 28.10 -22.51 -7.10
C PHE A 502 28.26 -22.86 -5.62
N PHE A 503 28.38 -24.15 -5.25
CA PHE A 503 28.58 -24.55 -3.86
C PHE A 503 30.03 -24.36 -3.39
N ASP A 504 30.99 -24.36 -4.33
CA ASP A 504 32.42 -24.31 -4.02
C ASP A 504 33.01 -22.89 -4.00
N LYS A 505 32.36 -21.91 -4.65
CA LYS A 505 32.91 -20.53 -4.84
C LYS A 505 32.23 -19.42 -4.03
N LEU A 506 31.05 -19.68 -3.48
CA LEU A 506 30.30 -18.75 -2.66
C LEU A 506 30.16 -19.36 -1.28
N SER A 507 30.41 -18.60 -0.22
CA SER A 507 30.38 -19.12 1.15
C SER A 507 28.98 -19.64 1.48
N LYS A 508 28.76 -20.95 1.34
CA LYS A 508 27.63 -21.65 1.95
C LYS A 508 27.70 -21.39 3.45
N PRO A 509 26.62 -20.90 4.10
CA PRO A 509 26.64 -20.68 5.53
C PRO A 509 27.02 -21.97 6.28
N ASP A 510 27.83 -21.84 7.33
CA ASP A 510 28.33 -22.98 8.09
C ASP A 510 27.18 -23.87 8.58
N GLY A 511 27.35 -25.18 8.42
CA GLY A 511 26.35 -26.18 8.83
C GLY A 511 25.14 -26.33 7.89
N TRP A 512 25.10 -25.67 6.74
CA TRP A 512 24.03 -25.89 5.75
C TRP A 512 24.32 -27.09 4.83
N SER A 513 23.31 -27.93 4.60
CA SER A 513 23.32 -28.94 3.55
C SER A 513 23.12 -28.31 2.16
N ASP A 514 23.56 -29.00 1.11
CA ASP A 514 23.42 -28.51 -0.26
C ASP A 514 21.95 -28.41 -0.69
N GLU A 515 21.11 -29.31 -0.19
CA GLU A 515 19.66 -29.28 -0.39
C GLU A 515 19.03 -28.02 0.22
N ARG A 516 19.38 -27.70 1.48
CA ARG A 516 18.90 -26.49 2.16
C ARG A 516 19.33 -25.23 1.42
N TYR A 517 20.59 -25.16 1.01
CA TYR A 517 21.15 -24.02 0.27
C TYR A 517 20.50 -23.86 -1.11
N ARG A 518 20.27 -24.98 -1.83
CA ARG A 518 19.52 -24.99 -3.11
C ARG A 518 18.09 -24.50 -2.93
N ALA A 519 17.36 -25.00 -1.93
CA ALA A 519 15.98 -24.62 -1.68
C ALA A 519 15.83 -23.13 -1.30
N ALA A 520 16.80 -22.60 -0.55
CA ALA A 520 16.87 -21.18 -0.21
C ALA A 520 17.17 -20.30 -1.44
N SER A 521 18.13 -20.71 -2.28
CA SER A 521 18.45 -20.04 -3.55
C SER A 521 17.25 -20.01 -4.51
N GLN A 522 16.56 -21.13 -4.67
CA GLN A 522 15.33 -21.19 -5.48
C GLN A 522 14.22 -20.31 -4.89
N LYS A 523 14.12 -20.19 -3.56
CA LYS A 523 13.15 -19.27 -2.96
C LYS A 523 13.52 -17.81 -3.22
N LEU A 524 14.81 -17.44 -3.19
CA LEU A 524 15.28 -16.13 -3.63
C LEU A 524 14.90 -15.82 -5.08
N ALA A 525 14.86 -16.81 -5.97
CA ALA A 525 14.42 -16.60 -7.36
C ALA A 525 12.98 -16.06 -7.44
N THR A 526 12.10 -16.47 -6.51
CA THR A 526 10.73 -15.89 -6.44
C THR A 526 10.75 -14.42 -6.06
N TRP A 527 11.74 -13.97 -5.27
CA TRP A 527 11.86 -12.59 -4.83
C TRP A 527 12.38 -11.69 -5.95
N ASP A 528 13.37 -12.16 -6.72
CA ASP A 528 13.83 -11.50 -7.95
C ASP A 528 12.70 -11.33 -8.95
N ASN A 529 11.93 -12.40 -9.17
CA ASN A 529 10.80 -12.36 -10.09
C ASN A 529 9.75 -11.36 -9.63
N ASP A 530 9.51 -11.23 -8.32
CA ASP A 530 8.62 -10.20 -7.80
C ASP A 530 9.14 -8.76 -8.09
N PHE A 531 10.46 -8.50 -8.04
CA PHE A 531 11.01 -7.21 -8.50
C PHE A 531 10.75 -6.99 -9.99
N LYS A 532 11.13 -7.95 -10.84
CA LYS A 532 10.90 -7.86 -12.30
C LYS A 532 9.43 -7.65 -12.62
N TRP A 533 8.55 -8.38 -11.93
CA TRP A 533 7.12 -8.34 -12.11
C TRP A 533 6.54 -6.96 -11.76
N THR A 534 6.81 -6.44 -10.56
CA THR A 534 6.30 -5.12 -10.15
C THR A 534 6.84 -4.00 -11.05
N ILE A 535 8.13 -4.04 -11.42
CA ILE A 535 8.73 -3.05 -12.33
C ILE A 535 8.07 -3.12 -13.72
N ALA A 536 7.86 -4.31 -14.27
CA ALA A 536 7.21 -4.48 -15.57
C ALA A 536 5.76 -4.01 -15.55
N GLN A 537 5.02 -4.22 -14.46
CA GLN A 537 3.64 -3.71 -14.32
C GLN A 537 3.59 -2.20 -14.27
N HIS A 538 4.50 -1.56 -13.51
CA HIS A 538 4.60 -0.11 -13.47
C HIS A 538 5.02 0.46 -14.83
N LYS A 539 5.97 -0.18 -15.51
CA LYS A 539 6.34 0.18 -16.87
C LYS A 539 5.14 0.14 -17.82
N ALA A 540 4.39 -0.96 -17.84
CA ALA A 540 3.22 -1.12 -18.70
C ALA A 540 2.14 -0.06 -18.44
N GLY A 541 1.87 0.25 -17.17
CA GLY A 541 0.93 1.30 -16.79
C GLY A 541 1.40 2.69 -17.22
N ALA A 542 2.67 3.01 -16.96
CA ALA A 542 3.23 4.31 -17.31
C ALA A 542 3.36 4.52 -18.83
N GLU A 543 3.70 3.49 -19.60
CA GLU A 543 3.71 3.55 -21.06
C GLU A 543 2.30 3.71 -21.63
N PHE A 544 1.30 3.04 -21.02
CA PHE A 544 -0.09 3.29 -21.36
C PHE A 544 -0.49 4.76 -21.14
N ALA A 545 -0.14 5.33 -19.99
CA ALA A 545 -0.36 6.75 -19.73
C ALA A 545 0.41 7.64 -20.71
N GLY A 546 1.65 7.30 -21.05
CA GLY A 546 2.49 7.99 -22.02
C GLY A 546 1.88 8.09 -23.42
N LYS A 547 1.13 7.05 -23.84
CA LYS A 547 0.43 7.02 -25.13
C LYS A 547 -0.90 7.78 -25.12
N ASN A 548 -1.56 7.91 -23.97
CA ASN A 548 -2.96 8.33 -23.89
C ASN A 548 -3.18 9.66 -23.15
N CYS A 549 -2.44 9.93 -22.08
CA CYS A 549 -2.55 11.16 -21.31
C CYS A 549 -1.83 12.31 -22.01
N LYS A 550 -2.29 13.53 -21.74
CA LYS A 550 -1.77 14.73 -22.39
C LYS A 550 -1.37 15.78 -21.37
N LYS A 551 -0.32 16.53 -21.71
CA LYS A 551 0.06 17.74 -21.00
C LYS A 551 -1.10 18.74 -21.01
N ARG A 552 -1.34 19.40 -19.89
CA ARG A 552 -2.34 20.46 -19.80
C ARG A 552 -1.89 21.69 -20.57
N ALA A 553 -2.80 22.29 -21.31
CA ALA A 553 -2.59 23.61 -21.89
C ALA A 553 -2.51 24.67 -20.77
N PRO A 554 -1.80 25.79 -21.00
CA PRO A 554 -1.82 26.91 -20.05
C PRO A 554 -3.24 27.34 -19.71
N GLY A 555 -3.57 27.43 -18.42
CA GLY A 555 -4.91 27.78 -17.93
C GLY A 555 -5.97 26.66 -18.01
N GLU A 556 -5.64 25.48 -18.54
CA GLU A 556 -6.55 24.34 -18.57
C GLU A 556 -6.82 23.81 -17.15
N LYS A 557 -8.09 23.81 -16.76
CA LYS A 557 -8.51 23.31 -15.45
C LYS A 557 -8.22 21.80 -15.30
N PRO A 558 -7.78 21.35 -14.11
CA PRO A 558 -7.68 19.93 -13.82
C PRO A 558 -9.02 19.24 -14.06
N LEU A 559 -8.99 18.04 -14.64
CA LEU A 559 -10.19 17.19 -14.78
C LEU A 559 -11.33 17.80 -15.61
N LYS A 560 -11.04 18.69 -16.58
CA LYS A 560 -12.06 19.40 -17.39
C LYS A 560 -13.14 18.51 -18.00
N GLY A 561 -12.80 17.26 -18.32
CA GLY A 561 -13.75 16.30 -18.91
C GLY A 561 -14.90 15.91 -17.98
N ILE A 562 -14.68 15.96 -16.66
CA ILE A 562 -15.69 15.64 -15.63
C ILE A 562 -16.09 16.85 -14.80
N CYS A 563 -15.21 17.85 -14.69
CA CYS A 563 -15.47 19.11 -14.00
C CYS A 563 -14.99 20.30 -14.85
N PRO A 564 -15.82 20.83 -15.77
CA PRO A 564 -15.41 21.85 -16.74
C PRO A 564 -15.01 23.19 -16.11
N GLU A 565 -15.68 23.57 -15.02
CA GLU A 565 -15.36 24.77 -14.23
C GLU A 565 -14.11 24.56 -13.34
N GLY A 566 -13.58 23.33 -13.35
CA GLY A 566 -12.54 22.83 -12.47
C GLY A 566 -13.11 22.45 -11.10
N PRO A 567 -12.55 21.43 -10.42
CA PRO A 567 -12.63 21.44 -8.96
C PRO A 567 -12.03 22.77 -8.51
N PRO A 568 -12.71 23.60 -7.67
CA PRO A 568 -12.11 24.85 -7.23
C PRO A 568 -10.75 24.51 -6.68
N ASP A 569 -9.72 25.17 -7.23
CA ASP A 569 -8.34 24.80 -7.06
C ASP A 569 -8.14 24.46 -5.58
N GLY A 570 -8.06 23.16 -5.30
CA GLY A 570 -7.47 22.73 -4.07
C GLY A 570 -6.06 23.22 -4.26
N GLU A 571 -5.73 24.37 -3.68
CA GLU A 571 -4.44 24.49 -3.05
C GLU A 571 -4.24 23.14 -2.36
N ALA A 572 -3.44 22.26 -2.97
CA ALA A 572 -2.73 21.29 -2.18
C ALA A 572 -2.19 22.15 -1.06
N GLN A 573 -2.70 21.97 0.17
CA GLN A 573 -2.32 22.79 1.31
C GLN A 573 -0.81 22.63 1.50
N VAL A 574 -0.06 23.46 0.79
CA VAL A 574 1.36 23.73 1.00
C VAL A 574 1.46 24.84 2.07
N ASP A 575 0.36 25.49 2.44
CA ASP A 575 0.31 26.51 3.48
C ASP A 575 -0.72 26.18 4.57
N LEU A 576 -0.29 25.46 5.60
CA LEU A 576 -0.94 25.49 6.93
C LEU A 576 0.04 25.79 8.07
N TYR A 577 1.28 26.21 7.78
CA TYR A 577 2.28 26.48 8.82
C TYR A 577 3.01 27.84 8.74
N SER A 578 2.54 28.81 7.95
CA SER A 578 3.05 30.19 8.03
C SER A 578 2.26 31.13 8.96
N LYS A 579 1.14 30.70 9.57
CA LYS A 579 0.33 31.50 10.51
C LYS A 579 0.02 30.80 11.85
N ARG A 580 1.03 30.18 12.46
CA ARG A 580 1.04 29.86 13.90
C ARG A 580 2.42 30.05 14.53
N ASN A 581 3.12 31.12 14.13
CA ASN A 581 4.09 31.78 15.00
C ASN A 581 3.66 33.24 15.11
N GLY A 582 2.45 33.42 15.66
CA GLY A 582 2.15 34.67 16.35
C GLY A 582 3.14 34.78 17.49
N SER A 583 3.93 35.84 17.44
CA SER A 583 4.80 36.33 18.50
C SER A 583 4.24 35.94 19.86
N ALA A 584 5.01 35.16 20.62
CA ALA A 584 4.73 34.95 22.03
C ALA A 584 4.51 36.33 22.67
N PRO A 585 3.44 36.54 23.46
CA PRO A 585 3.32 37.74 24.27
C PRO A 585 4.58 37.83 25.14
N SER A 586 5.26 38.96 25.10
CA SER A 586 6.39 39.25 25.98
C SER A 586 6.03 38.90 27.43
N PRO A 587 6.92 38.24 28.19
CA PRO A 587 6.68 38.03 29.61
C PRO A 587 6.60 39.39 30.29
N ILE A 588 5.46 39.68 30.90
CA ILE A 588 5.33 40.78 31.86
C ILE A 588 6.35 40.51 32.96
N LYS A 589 7.39 41.34 33.00
CA LYS A 589 8.34 41.39 34.11
C LYS A 589 7.56 41.85 35.34
N SER A 590 7.44 40.97 36.33
CA SER A 590 7.23 41.37 37.70
C SER A 590 8.54 41.95 38.23
N THR A 591 8.59 43.27 38.38
CA THR A 591 9.56 43.92 39.27
C THR A 591 8.85 45.04 40.00
N GLU A 592 8.90 44.91 41.34
CA GLU A 592 8.90 45.97 42.35
C GLU A 592 7.56 46.62 42.70
N GLY A 593 7.14 46.34 43.95
CA GLY A 593 6.08 47.06 44.61
C GLY A 593 6.52 48.43 45.11
N THR A 594 5.55 49.30 45.35
CA THR A 594 5.59 50.25 46.46
C THR A 594 4.19 50.80 46.72
N ARG A 595 3.77 50.63 47.98
CA ARG A 595 2.59 51.17 48.70
C ARG A 595 1.21 50.65 48.35
#